data_AF-A0A345XQB3-F1
#
_entry.id   AF-A0A345XQB3-F1
#
_cell.length_a   1.000
_cell.length_b   1.000
_cell.length_c   1.000
_cell.angle_alpha   90.00
_cell.angle_beta   90.00
_cell.angle_gamma   90.00
#
_symmetry.space_group_name_H-M   'P 1'
#
loop_
_entity.id
_entity.type
_entity.pdbx_description
1 polymer ?
#
loop_
_entity_poly.entity_id
_entity_poly.type
_entity_poly.pdbx_seq_one_letter_code
_entity_poly.pdbx_strand_id
1 'polypeptide(L)'
;MTTSAAGQPLVPQPPATVSGLRQALAQIAPAALPAYTRELDQAADQSRQGADLAPLQRFIAQWSVYVHIQRQPELAGEFRRWEDLADAGDAQQARQAAAEIGRILDQAHTALALHPR
;
A
#
# COMPACT_ATOMS: atom_id res chain seq x y z
N MET A 1 -4.42 -31.79 12.41
CA MET A 1 -4.55 -30.91 11.23
C MET A 1 -4.66 -29.49 11.76
N THR A 2 -3.58 -28.72 11.76
CA THR A 2 -3.62 -27.30 12.12
C THR A 2 -3.95 -26.52 10.86
N THR A 3 -5.23 -26.28 10.62
CA THR A 3 -5.66 -25.31 9.62
C THR A 3 -5.12 -23.95 10.05
N SER A 4 -4.13 -23.41 9.33
CA SER A 4 -3.73 -22.01 9.49
C SER A 4 -4.97 -21.18 9.17
N ALA A 5 -5.59 -20.60 10.19
CA ALA A 5 -6.69 -19.67 9.99
C ALA A 5 -6.10 -18.46 9.29
N ALA A 6 -6.18 -18.42 7.97
CA ALA A 6 -5.85 -17.24 7.17
C ALA A 6 -6.62 -16.07 7.80
N GLY A 7 -5.88 -15.17 8.46
CA GLY A 7 -6.48 -14.12 9.27
C GLY A 7 -7.43 -13.28 8.41
N GLN A 8 -8.68 -13.15 8.84
CA GLN A 8 -9.65 -12.29 8.15
C GLN A 8 -9.12 -10.85 8.06
N PRO A 9 -9.41 -10.12 6.97
CA PRO A 9 -9.01 -8.73 6.85
C PRO A 9 -9.48 -7.90 8.06
N LEU A 10 -8.61 -7.06 8.59
CA LEU A 10 -8.90 -6.19 9.74
C LEU A 10 -10.04 -5.20 9.46
N VAL A 11 -10.17 -4.79 8.19
CA VAL A 11 -11.24 -3.93 7.69
C VAL A 11 -11.70 -4.41 6.30
N PRO A 12 -12.97 -4.19 5.91
CA PRO A 12 -13.39 -4.40 4.53
C PRO A 12 -12.57 -3.54 3.56
N GLN A 13 -12.57 -3.89 2.28
CA GLN A 13 -11.86 -3.10 1.27
C GLN A 13 -12.50 -1.72 1.21
N PRO A 14 -11.78 -0.63 1.53
CA PRO A 14 -12.37 0.71 1.49
C PRO A 14 -12.61 1.15 0.04
N PRO A 15 -13.54 2.10 -0.17
CA PRO A 15 -13.68 2.76 -1.45
C PRO A 15 -12.39 3.53 -1.79
N ALA A 16 -11.98 3.48 -3.07
CA ALA A 16 -10.80 4.17 -3.60
C ALA A 16 -11.03 5.70 -3.67
N THR A 17 -11.13 6.32 -2.49
CA THR A 17 -11.38 7.74 -2.27
C THR A 17 -10.48 8.24 -1.14
N VAL A 18 -10.19 9.53 -1.12
CA VAL A 18 -9.33 10.13 -0.09
C VAL A 18 -9.86 9.87 1.33
N SER A 19 -11.16 10.08 1.54
CA SER A 19 -11.79 9.85 2.85
C SER A 19 -11.83 8.38 3.23
N GLY A 20 -12.19 7.49 2.30
CA GLY A 20 -12.26 6.05 2.56
C GLY A 20 -10.91 5.45 2.95
N LEU A 21 -9.85 5.83 2.24
CA LEU A 21 -8.49 5.40 2.55
C LEU A 21 -8.01 5.96 3.89
N ARG A 22 -8.28 7.24 4.18
CA ARG A 22 -7.93 7.86 5.48
C ARG A 22 -8.62 7.16 6.65
N GLN A 23 -9.90 6.83 6.52
CA GLN A 23 -10.67 6.12 7.56
C GLN A 23 -10.14 4.71 7.81
N ALA A 24 -9.73 3.99 6.76
CA ALA A 24 -9.10 2.68 6.90
C ALA A 24 -7.74 2.78 7.60
N LEU A 25 -6.88 3.72 7.17
CA LEU A 25 -5.57 3.94 7.78
C LEU A 25 -5.65 4.29 9.26
N ALA A 26 -6.63 5.11 9.67
CA ALA A 26 -6.84 5.43 11.07
C ALA A 26 -7.08 4.19 11.96
N GLN A 27 -7.62 3.11 11.39
CA GLN A 27 -7.88 1.85 12.10
C GLN A 27 -6.70 0.89 12.05
N ILE A 28 -6.04 0.74 10.90
CA ILE A 28 -5.07 -0.34 10.67
C ILE A 28 -3.60 0.11 10.69
N ALA A 29 -3.32 1.38 10.39
CA ALA A 29 -1.97 1.92 10.25
C ALA A 29 -1.92 3.42 10.59
N PRO A 30 -2.29 3.84 11.82
CA PRO A 30 -2.40 5.26 12.19
C PRO A 30 -1.06 6.01 12.06
N ALA A 31 0.07 5.30 12.20
CA ALA A 31 1.41 5.87 11.99
C ALA A 31 1.65 6.35 10.54
N ALA A 32 0.89 5.87 9.56
CA ALA A 32 1.01 6.28 8.16
C ALA A 32 0.22 7.57 7.84
N LEU A 33 -0.66 8.05 8.73
CA LEU A 33 -1.50 9.23 8.50
C LEU A 33 -0.71 10.54 8.22
N PRO A 34 0.43 10.82 8.88
CA PRO A 34 1.23 11.99 8.55
C PRO A 34 1.80 11.94 7.12
N ALA A 35 2.26 10.77 6.67
CA ALA A 35 2.75 10.58 5.30
C ALA A 35 1.60 10.73 4.29
N TYR A 36 0.45 10.08 4.57
CA TYR A 36 -0.76 10.19 3.76
C TYR A 36 -1.19 11.65 3.52
N THR A 37 -1.18 12.45 4.58
CA THR A 37 -1.60 13.86 4.51
C THR A 37 -0.61 14.67 3.68
N ARG A 38 0.69 14.50 3.91
CA ARG A 38 1.74 15.19 3.15
C ARG A 38 1.67 14.87 1.65
N GLU A 39 1.52 13.59 1.30
CA GLU A 39 1.44 13.15 -0.09
C GLU A 39 0.15 13.60 -0.77
N LEU A 40 -0.97 13.66 -0.02
CA LEU A 40 -2.23 14.22 -0.53
C LEU A 40 -2.06 15.69 -0.89
N ASP A 41 -1.43 16.48 -0.01
CA ASP A 41 -1.19 17.91 -0.25
C ASP A 41 -0.31 18.09 -1.50
N GLN A 42 0.76 17.31 -1.62
CA GLN A 42 1.64 17.31 -2.79
C GLN A 42 0.89 16.93 -4.09
N ALA A 43 0.07 15.88 -4.06
CA ALA A 43 -0.70 15.45 -5.22
C ALA A 43 -1.74 16.51 -5.63
N ALA A 44 -2.36 17.17 -4.66
CA ALA A 44 -3.31 18.27 -4.90
C ALA A 44 -2.63 19.50 -5.52
N ASP A 45 -1.44 19.87 -5.03
CA ASP A 45 -0.64 20.95 -5.60
C ASP A 45 -0.22 20.65 -7.05
N GLN A 46 0.30 19.45 -7.31
CA GLN A 46 0.68 19.04 -8.67
C GLN A 46 -0.52 19.00 -9.62
N SER A 47 -1.68 18.53 -9.14
CA SER A 47 -2.89 18.49 -9.96
C SER A 47 -3.36 19.89 -10.35
N ARG A 48 -3.27 20.85 -9.40
CA ARG A 48 -3.58 22.26 -9.67
C ARG A 48 -2.60 22.89 -10.65
N GLN A 49 -1.30 22.65 -10.49
CA GLN A 49 -0.25 23.20 -11.36
C GLN A 49 -0.35 22.67 -12.80
N GLY A 50 -0.63 21.39 -12.98
CA GLY A 50 -0.75 20.75 -14.28
C GLY A 50 -2.14 20.83 -14.92
N ALA A 51 -3.15 21.35 -14.21
CA ALA A 51 -4.55 21.33 -14.60
C ALA A 51 -5.08 19.94 -14.99
N ASP A 52 -4.61 18.89 -14.31
CA ASP A 52 -4.97 17.48 -14.55
C ASP A 52 -5.06 16.73 -13.21
N LEU A 53 -5.97 15.77 -13.10
CA LEU A 53 -6.19 14.95 -11.93
C LEU A 53 -5.25 13.73 -11.85
N ALA A 54 -4.40 13.48 -12.85
CA ALA A 54 -3.50 12.33 -12.85
C ALA A 54 -2.64 12.19 -11.56
N PRO A 55 -2.07 13.25 -10.96
CA PRO A 55 -1.35 13.12 -9.69
C PRO A 55 -2.24 12.62 -8.56
N LEU A 56 -3.48 13.13 -8.45
CA LEU A 56 -4.44 12.67 -7.44
C LEU A 56 -4.90 11.23 -7.68
N GLN A 57 -5.08 10.83 -8.95
CA GLN A 57 -5.40 9.44 -9.31
C GLN A 57 -4.28 8.47 -8.91
N ARG A 58 -3.02 8.85 -9.15
CA ARG A 58 -1.84 8.07 -8.72
C ARG A 58 -1.78 7.94 -7.21
N PHE A 59 -2.01 9.04 -6.48
CA PHE A 59 -2.10 9.02 -5.02
C PHE A 59 -3.15 8.03 -4.51
N ILE A 60 -4.37 8.07 -5.06
CA ILE A 60 -5.43 7.13 -4.67
C ILE A 60 -5.02 5.68 -4.97
N ALA A 61 -4.43 5.41 -6.14
CA ALA A 61 -4.00 4.06 -6.52
C ALA A 61 -2.93 3.52 -5.57
N GLN A 62 -1.87 4.29 -5.32
CA GLN A 62 -0.77 3.91 -4.43
C GLN A 62 -1.28 3.58 -3.01
N TRP A 63 -2.11 4.45 -2.45
CA TRP A 63 -2.62 4.25 -1.09
C TRP A 63 -3.69 3.17 -1.02
N SER A 64 -4.40 2.88 -2.11
CA SER A 64 -5.30 1.72 -2.19
C SER A 64 -4.53 0.41 -2.09
N VAL A 65 -3.37 0.30 -2.76
CA VAL A 65 -2.46 -0.85 -2.67
C VAL A 65 -1.91 -0.99 -1.25
N TYR A 66 -1.39 0.10 -0.67
CA TYR A 66 -0.89 0.08 0.70
C TYR A 66 -1.96 -0.40 1.70
N VAL A 67 -3.17 0.16 1.65
CA VAL A 67 -4.27 -0.25 2.54
C VAL A 67 -4.70 -1.70 2.28
N HIS A 68 -4.69 -2.16 1.03
CA HIS A 68 -4.99 -3.56 0.71
C HIS A 68 -3.99 -4.53 1.33
N ILE A 69 -2.70 -4.17 1.38
CA ILE A 69 -1.67 -4.95 2.06
C ILE A 69 -1.88 -4.89 3.58
N GLN A 70 -1.97 -3.68 4.16
CA GLN A 70 -2.04 -3.49 5.61
C GLN A 70 -3.29 -4.09 6.27
N ARG A 71 -4.41 -4.18 5.55
CA ARG A 71 -5.63 -4.80 6.09
C ARG A 71 -5.50 -6.32 6.26
N GLN A 72 -4.48 -6.94 5.69
CA GLN A 72 -4.22 -8.38 5.74
C GLN A 72 -2.98 -8.64 6.61
N PRO A 73 -3.12 -9.02 7.90
CA PRO A 73 -1.99 -9.06 8.84
C PRO A 73 -0.82 -9.95 8.39
N GLU A 74 -1.11 -11.10 7.79
CA GLU A 74 -0.09 -12.02 7.27
C GLU A 74 0.69 -11.36 6.11
N LEU A 75 -0.01 -10.81 5.13
CA LEU A 75 0.60 -10.15 3.98
C LEU A 75 1.38 -8.89 4.39
N ALA A 76 0.85 -8.10 5.32
CA ALA A 76 1.52 -6.93 5.87
C ALA A 76 2.81 -7.30 6.63
N GLY A 77 2.79 -8.41 7.37
CA GLY A 77 3.97 -8.94 8.06
C GLY A 77 5.03 -9.45 7.10
N GLU A 78 4.63 -10.16 6.04
CA GLU A 78 5.54 -10.60 4.98
C GLU A 78 6.15 -9.41 4.23
N PHE A 79 5.33 -8.42 3.85
CA PHE A 79 5.78 -7.21 3.18
C PHE A 79 6.84 -6.47 4.02
N ARG A 80 6.57 -6.24 5.30
CA ARG A 80 7.52 -5.59 6.21
C ARG A 80 8.83 -6.36 6.34
N ARG A 81 8.77 -7.69 6.45
CA ARG A 81 9.95 -8.54 6.53
C ARG A 81 10.85 -8.37 5.30
N TRP A 82 10.25 -8.26 4.11
CA TRP A 82 11.02 -8.02 2.89
C TRP A 82 11.54 -6.58 2.84
N GLU A 83 10.78 -5.57 3.28
CA GLU A 83 11.29 -4.19 3.42
C GLU A 83 12.53 -4.14 4.34
N ASP A 84 12.44 -4.76 5.52
CA ASP A 84 13.55 -4.82 6.48
C ASP A 84 14.79 -5.52 5.88
N LEU A 85 14.60 -6.58 5.08
CA LEU A 85 15.69 -7.27 4.39
C LEU A 85 16.28 -6.46 3.23
N ALA A 86 15.45 -5.69 2.52
CA ALA A 86 15.91 -4.80 1.46
C ALA A 86 16.81 -3.68 2.02
N ASP A 87 16.47 -3.17 3.21
CA ASP A 87 17.19 -2.09 3.87
C ASP A 87 18.48 -2.56 4.57
N ALA A 88 18.45 -3.73 5.22
CA ALA A 88 19.56 -4.19 6.07
C ALA A 88 20.44 -5.30 5.44
N GLY A 89 19.98 -5.91 4.35
CA GLY A 89 20.65 -7.06 3.72
C GLY A 89 21.84 -6.68 2.84
N ASP A 90 22.62 -7.69 2.45
CA ASP A 90 23.63 -7.53 1.40
C ASP A 90 23.01 -7.31 0.01
N ALA A 91 23.84 -7.04 -1.00
CA ALA A 91 23.35 -6.76 -2.35
C ALA A 91 22.56 -7.92 -2.99
N GLN A 92 22.75 -9.17 -2.57
CA GLN A 92 21.97 -10.31 -3.05
C GLN A 92 20.64 -10.38 -2.33
N GLN A 93 20.66 -10.22 -1.01
CA GLN A 93 19.47 -10.20 -0.17
C GLN A 93 18.53 -9.04 -0.53
N ALA A 94 19.08 -7.84 -0.78
CA ALA A 94 18.30 -6.69 -1.21
C ALA A 94 17.63 -6.90 -2.57
N ARG A 95 18.33 -7.55 -3.52
CA ARG A 95 17.74 -7.91 -4.82
C ARG A 95 16.62 -8.93 -4.70
N GLN A 96 16.80 -9.94 -3.84
CA GLN A 96 15.74 -10.92 -3.56
C GLN A 96 14.53 -10.24 -2.91
N ALA A 97 14.76 -9.41 -1.89
CA ALA A 97 13.71 -8.68 -1.20
C ALA A 97 12.92 -7.77 -2.15
N ALA A 98 13.60 -7.02 -3.02
CA ALA A 98 12.95 -6.18 -4.03
C ALA A 98 12.06 -7.00 -5.00
N ALA A 99 12.49 -8.20 -5.39
CA ALA A 99 11.69 -9.08 -6.25
C ALA A 99 10.40 -9.56 -5.55
N GLU A 100 10.49 -9.92 -4.26
CA GLU A 100 9.33 -10.38 -3.49
C GLU A 100 8.38 -9.22 -3.13
N ILE A 101 8.91 -8.04 -2.81
CA ILE A 101 8.12 -6.80 -2.67
C ILE A 101 7.36 -6.51 -3.96
N GLY A 102 8.03 -6.57 -5.12
CA GLY A 102 7.41 -6.39 -6.42
C GLY A 102 6.26 -7.38 -6.66
N ARG A 103 6.47 -8.66 -6.33
CA ARG A 103 5.44 -9.70 -6.43
C ARG A 103 4.20 -9.39 -5.58
N ILE A 104 4.39 -8.98 -4.33
CA ILE A 104 3.30 -8.61 -3.43
C ILE A 104 2.53 -7.41 -3.98
N LEU A 105 3.24 -6.39 -4.46
CA LEU A 105 2.64 -5.22 -5.07
C LEU A 105 1.82 -5.60 -6.30
N ASP A 106 2.35 -6.41 -7.21
CA ASP A 106 1.64 -6.84 -8.44
C ASP A 106 0.35 -7.63 -8.12
N GLN A 107 0.41 -8.49 -7.10
CA GLN A 107 -0.78 -9.21 -6.62
C GLN A 107 -1.83 -8.24 -6.06
N ALA A 108 -1.42 -7.25 -5.27
CA ALA A 108 -2.31 -6.24 -4.72
C ALA A 108 -2.93 -5.36 -5.82
N HIS A 109 -2.14 -4.94 -6.82
CA HIS A 109 -2.62 -4.22 -8.00
C HIS A 109 -3.68 -5.03 -8.74
N THR A 110 -3.41 -6.31 -9.01
CA THR A 110 -4.35 -7.24 -9.67
C THR A 110 -5.64 -7.39 -8.87
N ALA A 111 -5.56 -7.56 -7.55
CA ALA A 111 -6.72 -7.70 -6.67
C ALA A 111 -7.62 -6.45 -6.65
N LEU A 112 -7.04 -5.27 -6.87
CA LEU A 112 -7.75 -3.99 -6.96
C LEU A 112 -8.16 -3.62 -8.38
N ALA A 113 -7.87 -4.47 -9.37
CA ALA A 113 -7.98 -4.15 -10.80
C ALA A 113 -7.26 -2.85 -11.21
N LEU A 114 -6.24 -2.46 -10.43
CA LEU A 114 -5.33 -1.37 -10.76
C LEU A 114 -4.27 -1.94 -11.70
N HIS A 115 -4.17 -1.39 -12.90
CA HIS A 115 -3.12 -1.81 -13.83
C HIS A 115 -1.93 -0.86 -13.65
N PRO A 116 -0.70 -1.36 -13.44
CA PRO A 116 0.48 -0.50 -13.48
C PRO A 116 0.53 0.15 -14.87
N ARG A 117 0.60 1.49 -14.89
CA ARG A 117 0.72 2.30 -16.11
C ARG A 117 2.18 2.47 -16.49
#